data_AF-A0A1Q8QUG3-F1
#
_entry.id   AF-A0A1Q8QUG3-F1
#
_cell.length_a   1.000
_cell.length_b   1.000
_cell.length_c   1.000
_cell.angle_alpha   90.00
_cell.angle_beta   90.00
_cell.angle_gamma   90.00
#
_symmetry.space_group_name_H-M   'P 1'
#
loop_
_entity.id
_entity.type
_entity.pdbx_description
1 polymer ?
#
loop_
_entity_poly.entity_id
_entity_poly.type
_entity_poly.pdbx_seq_one_letter_code
_entity_poly.pdbx_strand_id
1 'polypeptide(L)' 'MHIGHNEDDLDHESLAMRHLGEGILKERAGYLHEALNEYMVANVLDPGLEVVQTKLGDLKQKMGL' A
#
# COMPACT_ATOMS: atom_id res chain seq x y z
N MET A 1 -36.56 -7.18 0.74
CA MET A 1 -35.94 -5.95 0.24
C MET A 1 -34.55 -5.88 0.84
N HIS A 2 -33.53 -6.36 0.11
CA HIS A 2 -32.13 -6.28 0.51
C HIS A 2 -31.61 -4.93 0.01
N ILE A 3 -31.68 -3.90 0.87
CA ILE A 3 -31.32 -2.53 0.52
C ILE A 3 -30.03 -2.20 1.28
N GLY A 4 -28.99 -1.84 0.53
CA GLY A 4 -27.82 -1.13 1.01
C GLY A 4 -26.69 -2.01 1.53
N HIS A 5 -25.94 -2.67 0.64
CA HIS A 5 -24.52 -2.85 0.92
C HIS A 5 -23.93 -1.44 0.95
N ASN A 6 -23.62 -0.96 2.16
CA ASN A 6 -22.81 0.22 2.36
C ASN A 6 -21.43 -0.07 1.75
N GLU A 7 -21.21 0.33 0.51
CA GLU A 7 -19.89 0.39 -0.15
C GLU A 7 -18.99 1.49 0.47
N ASP A 8 -19.39 2.07 1.61
CA ASP A 8 -18.76 3.22 2.28
C ASP A 8 -17.85 2.85 3.45
N ASP A 9 -17.91 1.62 3.96
CA ASP A 9 -16.89 1.09 4.86
C ASP A 9 -15.78 0.49 3.99
N LEU A 10 -15.03 1.34 3.30
CA LEU A 10 -13.72 0.95 2.79
C LEU A 10 -12.88 0.57 4.01
N ASP A 11 -12.86 -0.72 4.35
CA ASP A 11 -12.04 -1.25 5.42
C ASP A 11 -10.62 -0.69 5.24
N HIS A 12 -10.04 -0.15 6.32
CA HIS A 12 -8.69 0.38 6.27
C HIS A 12 -7.69 -0.65 5.70
N GLU A 13 -7.95 -1.94 5.90
CA GLU A 13 -7.25 -3.06 5.28
C GLU A 13 -7.36 -3.07 3.74
N SER A 14 -8.58 -2.92 3.20
CA SER A 14 -8.83 -2.83 1.75
C SER A 14 -8.12 -1.62 1.11
N LEU A 15 -8.08 -0.49 1.82
CA LEU A 15 -7.38 0.70 1.34
C LEU A 15 -5.84 0.53 1.42
N ALA A 16 -5.34 -0.09 2.49
CA ALA A 16 -3.93 -0.43 2.63
C ALA A 16 -3.46 -1.37 1.51
N MET A 17 -4.25 -2.41 1.21
CA MET A 17 -3.97 -3.33 0.10
C MET A 17 -3.97 -2.64 -1.26
N ARG A 18 -4.86 -1.68 -1.49
CA ARG A 18 -4.87 -0.90 -2.72
C ARG A 18 -3.59 -0.08 -2.87
N HIS A 19 -3.18 0.64 -1.83
CA HIS A 19 -1.92 1.40 -1.85
C HIS A 19 -0.69 0.47 -1.99
N LEU A 20 -0.71 -0.69 -1.35
CA LEU A 20 0.32 -1.72 -1.57
C LEU A 20 0.40 -2.14 -3.05
N GLY A 21 -0.75 -2.40 -3.70
CA GLY A 21 -0.81 -2.75 -5.12
C GLY A 21 -0.25 -1.66 -6.02
N GLU A 22 -0.66 -0.41 -5.80
CA GLU A 22 -0.17 0.76 -6.55
C GLU A 22 1.34 0.94 -6.37
N GLY A 23 1.85 0.76 -5.15
CA GLY A 23 3.29 0.80 -4.87
C GLY A 23 4.07 -0.25 -5.64
N ILE A 24 3.55 -1.48 -5.74
CA ILE A 24 4.18 -2.56 -6.52
C ILE A 24 4.23 -2.21 -8.01
N LEU A 25 3.15 -1.64 -8.56
CA LEU A 25 3.10 -1.23 -9.96
C LEU A 25 4.12 -0.11 -10.25
N LYS A 26 4.18 0.90 -9.39
CA LYS A 26 5.13 2.02 -9.49
C LYS A 26 6.57 1.55 -9.33
N GLU A 27 6.84 0.63 -8.40
CA GLU A 27 8.17 0.03 -8.20
C GLU A 27 8.63 -0.69 -9.47
N ARG A 28 7.76 -1.52 -10.07
CA ARG A 28 8.05 -2.22 -11.33
C ARG A 28 8.27 -1.28 -12.50
N ALA A 29 7.59 -0.14 -12.50
CA ALA A 29 7.77 0.91 -13.50
C ALA A 29 9.04 1.76 -13.28
N GLY A 30 9.75 1.57 -12.17
CA GLY A 30 10.97 2.33 -11.83
C GLY A 30 10.71 3.65 -11.09
N TYR A 31 9.45 3.97 -10.78
CA TYR A 31 9.06 5.15 -10.00
C TYR A 31 9.25 4.90 -8.51
N LEU A 32 10.51 4.74 -8.08
CA LEU A 32 10.84 4.29 -6.71
C LEU A 32 10.35 5.27 -5.62
N HIS A 33 10.44 6.58 -5.85
CA HIS A 33 9.93 7.58 -4.89
C HIS A 33 8.41 7.52 -4.74
N GLU A 34 7.68 7.31 -5.83
CA GLU A 34 6.21 7.22 -5.78
C GLU A 34 5.77 5.89 -5.16
N ALA A 35 6.49 4.80 -5.46
CA ALA A 35 6.29 3.51 -4.79
C ALA A 35 6.50 3.63 -3.28
N LEU A 36 7.52 4.37 -2.86
CA LEU A 36 7.80 4.62 -1.44
C LEU A 36 6.64 5.36 -0.77
N ASN A 37 6.10 6.37 -1.45
CA ASN A 37 4.93 7.10 -0.95
C ASN A 37 3.71 6.17 -0.78
N GLU A 38 3.40 5.35 -1.78
CA GLU A 38 2.28 4.41 -1.69
C GLU A 38 2.45 3.40 -0.56
N TYR A 39 3.64 2.81 -0.43
CA TYR A 39 3.92 1.88 0.67
C TYR A 39 3.88 2.55 2.04
N MET A 40 4.29 3.81 2.15
CA MET A 40 4.15 4.57 3.40
C MET A 40 2.68 4.80 3.75
N VAL A 41 1.83 5.15 2.78
CA VAL A 41 0.38 5.29 3.01
C VAL A 41 -0.23 3.95 3.43
N ALA A 42 0.12 2.85 2.74
CA ALA A 42 -0.33 1.51 3.11
C ALA A 42 0.07 1.15 4.55
N ASN A 43 1.29 1.51 4.98
CA ASN A 43 1.77 1.27 6.35
C ASN A 43 1.07 2.15 7.40
N VAL A 44 0.60 3.34 7.03
CA VAL A 44 -0.18 4.21 7.93
C VAL A 44 -1.60 3.66 8.09
N LEU A 45 -2.17 3.11 7.02
CA LEU A 45 -3.52 2.55 7.01
C LEU A 45 -3.60 1.22 7.75
N ASP A 46 -2.63 0.33 7.50
CA ASP A 46 -2.47 -0.91 8.26
C ASP A 46 -0.99 -1.13 8.64
N PRO A 47 -0.56 -0.66 9.83
CA PRO A 47 0.81 -0.88 10.30
C PRO A 47 1.10 -2.35 10.62
N GLY A 48 0.06 -3.18 10.75
CA GLY A 48 0.19 -4.63 10.94
C GLY A 48 0.50 -5.39 9.65
N LEU A 49 0.45 -4.72 8.49
CA LEU A 49 0.62 -5.37 7.19
C LEU A 49 2.08 -5.72 6.92
N GLU A 50 2.49 -6.92 7.33
CA GLU A 50 3.88 -7.40 7.26
C GLU A 50 4.48 -7.32 5.84
N VAL A 51 3.64 -7.50 4.81
CA VAL A 51 4.05 -7.35 3.40
C VAL A 51 4.48 -5.92 3.07
N VAL A 52 3.81 -4.89 3.61
CA VAL A 52 4.19 -3.48 3.37
C VAL A 52 5.53 -3.18 4.03
N GLN A 53 5.76 -3.66 5.25
CA GLN A 53 7.04 -3.47 5.94
C GLN A 53 8.19 -4.11 5.16
N THR A 54 7.98 -5.33 4.66
CA THR A 54 8.94 -6.02 3.78
C THR A 54 9.22 -5.19 2.51
N LYS A 55 8.16 -4.71 1.84
CA LYS A 55 8.29 -3.88 0.63
C LYS A 55 9.02 -2.56 0.88
N LEU A 56 8.75 -1.90 2.00
CA LEU A 56 9.47 -0.68 2.39
C LEU A 56 10.96 -0.96 2.61
N GLY A 57 11.31 -2.08 3.26
CA GLY A 57 12.69 -2.49 3.47
C GLY A 57 13.44 -2.73 2.15
N ASP A 58 12.87 -3.58 1.29
CA ASP A 58 13.40 -3.86 -0.06
C ASP A 58 13.57 -2.57 -0.88
N LEU A 59 12.56 -1.70 -0.85
CA LEU A 59 12.58 -0.46 -1.62
C LEU A 59 13.64 0.52 -1.11
N LYS A 60 13.79 0.67 0.21
CA LYS A 60 14.84 1.49 0.82
C LYS A 60 16.23 0.98 0.42
N GLN A 61 16.47 -0.32 0.47
CA GLN A 61 17.71 -0.93 0.01
C GLN A 61 17.98 -0.66 -1.48
N LYS A 62 16.96 -0.74 -2.35
CA LYS A 62 17.09 -0.39 -3.78
C LYS A 62 17.42 1.08 -4.00
N MET A 63 16.90 1.96 -3.15
CA MET A 63 17.15 3.40 -3.22
C MET A 63 18.47 3.82 -2.55
N GLY A 64 19.11 2.94 -1.77
CA GLY A 64 20.30 3.27 -0.98
C GLY A 64 20.02 4.12 0.25
N LEU A 65 18.80 4.04 0.80
CA LEU A 65 18.35 4.70 2.04
C LEU A 65 18.39 3.71 3.21
#